data_AF-A0A9N7MNL3-F1
#
_entry.id   AF-A0A9N7MNL3-F1
#
_cell.length_a   1.000
_cell.length_b   1.000
_cell.length_c   1.000
_cell.angle_alpha   90.00
_cell.angle_beta   90.00
_cell.angle_gamma   90.00
#
_symmetry.space_group_name_H-M   'P 1'
#
loop_
_entity.id
_entity.type
_entity.pdbx_description
1 polymer ?
#
loop_
_entity_poly.entity_id
_entity_poly.type
_entity_poly.pdbx_seq_one_letter_code
_entity_poly.pdbx_strand_id
1 'polypeptide(L)'
;MATMLRSVGATSGSFPFADHSTKSSTFFVCPLPVIRADRSSISNRVHGTRMPGKLITKAVATQAENSASAASKPGHELLLFEALREGLEEEMDRDPRVCVMGEDVGHYGGSYKVTKGLADKFGDLRVLDTPIAENSFTGMAVGAAMTGLRPVIEGMNMGFLLLAFNQISDNCGMLHYTSGGQFTIPTVIRGPGGVGRQLGAEHSQRLESYFQSIPGIQMVACSTPYNAKGLMKAAIRSENPVVLFEHVLLYNLKERIPDEEYVLSLEEAEMVRPGEDVTILTYSRMRYHVMQAAKTLVNKGYDPEVIDIRSLKPFDLYTIGNSVKKTHRVVIVEECMRTGGIGASLTAAINENFNDYLDAPIVCLSSQDVPTPYAGTLEEWTVVQPPQIVAAVEQLYRAMYEFLCDDSCFFMRKCFGVMRLLSATACSQRKNRLAPPPLTPIPVKTTGRNRRRWPTINPEHQGKRGLREQNPTNLPPRPPDTRRPRRPPRPHFTAAPSPRHEKTEDPPKIDANSRDRPLEPEPTTDETPGSRLWKALSRI
;
A
#
# COMPACT_ATOMS: atom_id res chain seq x y z
N MET A 1 30.50 6.58 31.42
CA MET A 1 29.49 7.32 32.20
C MET A 1 29.38 6.70 33.59
N ALA A 2 30.50 6.78 34.33
CA ALA A 2 30.61 6.41 35.73
C ALA A 2 30.79 7.72 36.50
N THR A 3 30.24 7.78 37.70
CA THR A 3 30.34 8.89 38.67
C THR A 3 29.33 10.03 38.47
N MET A 4 28.08 9.79 38.88
CA MET A 4 27.26 10.82 39.52
C MET A 4 26.13 10.14 40.29
N LEU A 5 26.21 10.17 41.62
CA LEU A 5 25.11 10.25 42.61
C LEU A 5 25.64 9.81 43.99
N ARG A 6 26.15 10.80 44.73
CA ARG A 6 26.23 10.79 46.20
C ARG A 6 25.34 11.94 46.70
N SER A 7 24.80 11.77 47.90
CA SER A 7 23.75 12.57 48.58
C SER A 7 22.36 12.16 48.10
N VAL A 8 21.55 11.45 48.88
CA VAL A 8 20.98 11.85 50.18
C VAL A 8 20.84 10.62 51.11
N GLY A 9 21.34 10.71 52.35
CA GLY A 9 20.91 9.88 53.48
C GLY A 9 19.64 10.49 54.09
N ALA A 10 18.78 9.80 54.83
CA ALA A 10 18.85 8.57 55.57
C ALA A 10 17.42 8.12 55.88
N THR A 11 17.18 6.83 56.13
CA THR A 11 16.48 6.34 57.34
C THR A 11 16.56 4.82 57.38
N SER A 12 17.02 4.33 58.53
CA SER A 12 17.14 2.95 58.96
C SER A 12 15.79 2.23 59.10
N GLY A 13 15.71 0.99 58.63
CA GLY A 13 14.62 0.05 58.94
C GLY A 13 14.99 -1.36 58.49
N SER A 14 15.09 -2.26 59.47
CA SER A 14 15.61 -3.63 59.44
C SER A 14 14.84 -4.64 58.57
N PHE A 15 15.61 -5.57 57.97
CA PHE A 15 15.38 -6.99 57.55
C PHE A 15 14.09 -7.72 58.02
N PRO A 16 13.64 -8.85 57.40
CA PRO A 16 14.47 -9.83 56.67
C PRO A 16 13.93 -10.47 55.37
N PHE A 17 14.86 -11.12 54.69
CA PHE A 17 14.70 -12.23 53.74
C PHE A 17 13.83 -13.35 54.33
N ALA A 18 12.90 -13.90 53.54
CA ALA A 18 12.35 -15.23 53.75
C ALA A 18 12.13 -15.91 52.39
N ASP A 19 12.68 -17.11 52.34
CA ASP A 19 12.75 -18.05 51.23
C ASP A 19 11.42 -18.82 51.04
N HIS A 20 11.36 -19.53 49.91
CA HIS A 20 10.47 -20.64 49.57
C HIS A 20 9.15 -20.44 48.81
N SER A 21 9.13 -21.18 47.68
CA SER A 21 8.14 -22.21 47.34
C SER A 21 6.97 -21.80 46.46
N THR A 22 7.10 -22.19 45.19
CA THR A 22 6.11 -22.94 44.41
C THR A 22 4.66 -22.89 44.90
N LYS A 23 3.80 -22.22 44.13
CA LYS A 23 2.40 -22.64 43.92
C LYS A 23 1.85 -22.08 42.62
N SER A 24 1.44 -23.02 41.77
CA SER A 24 0.53 -22.84 40.65
C SER A 24 -0.67 -21.97 41.07
N SER A 25 -0.93 -20.91 40.31
CA SER A 25 -2.22 -20.22 40.37
C SER A 25 -2.62 -19.75 38.97
N THR A 26 -3.81 -20.20 38.61
CA THR A 26 -4.59 -19.96 37.41
C THR A 26 -4.85 -18.46 37.26
N PHE A 27 -4.37 -17.83 36.19
CA PHE A 27 -4.73 -16.45 35.86
C PHE A 27 -6.15 -16.41 35.29
N PHE A 28 -7.08 -15.93 36.10
CA PHE A 28 -8.36 -15.39 35.65
C PHE A 28 -8.08 -14.07 34.93
N VAL A 29 -8.41 -14.00 33.64
CA VAL A 29 -8.42 -12.75 32.87
C VAL A 29 -9.67 -11.97 33.28
N CYS A 30 -9.48 -10.84 33.96
CA CYS A 30 -10.52 -9.84 34.17
C CYS A 30 -10.29 -8.70 33.17
N PRO A 31 -11.30 -8.27 32.38
CA PRO A 31 -11.13 -7.24 31.37
C PRO A 31 -10.99 -5.85 32.02
N LEU A 32 -9.99 -5.09 31.59
CA LEU A 32 -9.78 -3.68 31.93
C LEU A 32 -10.93 -2.82 31.37
N PRO A 33 -11.38 -1.78 32.10
CA PRO A 33 -12.49 -0.93 31.67
C PRO A 33 -12.03 0.09 30.61
N VAL A 34 -12.87 0.25 29.59
CA VAL A 34 -12.81 1.31 28.58
C VAL A 34 -13.11 2.66 29.26
N ILE A 35 -12.14 3.56 29.24
CA ILE A 35 -12.31 4.95 29.69
C ILE A 35 -13.08 5.71 28.60
N ARG A 36 -14.36 6.00 28.85
CA ARG A 36 -15.15 6.98 28.08
C ARG A 36 -14.80 8.38 28.57
N ALA A 37 -14.48 9.29 27.65
CA ALA A 37 -14.37 10.71 27.94
C ALA A 37 -15.77 11.31 28.18
N ASP A 38 -15.96 11.87 29.38
CA ASP A 38 -17.16 12.59 29.79
C ASP A 38 -17.33 13.89 29.00
N ARG A 39 -18.50 14.08 28.38
CA ARG A 39 -18.98 15.40 27.95
C ARG A 39 -19.78 16.01 29.11
N SER A 40 -19.25 17.09 29.67
CA SER A 40 -19.92 17.92 30.67
C SER A 40 -21.19 18.54 30.09
N SER A 41 -22.30 18.31 30.79
CA SER A 41 -23.62 18.84 30.51
C SER A 41 -23.81 20.18 31.22
N ILE A 42 -24.02 21.24 30.44
CA ILE A 42 -24.57 22.50 30.95
C ILE A 42 -26.08 22.45 30.73
N SER A 43 -26.79 22.24 31.84
CA SER A 43 -28.24 22.33 31.95
C SER A 43 -28.67 23.79 31.90
N ASN A 44 -29.59 24.15 31.00
CA ASN A 44 -30.58 25.19 31.29
C ASN A 44 -31.95 24.78 30.75
N ARG A 45 -32.87 24.59 31.71
CA ARG A 45 -34.30 24.35 31.48
C ARG A 45 -34.98 25.66 31.07
N VAL A 46 -35.78 25.62 30.01
CA VAL A 46 -37.01 26.43 29.92
C VAL A 46 -38.13 25.52 29.41
N HIS A 47 -39.22 25.46 30.17
CA HIS A 47 -40.45 24.75 29.86
C HIS A 47 -41.30 25.53 28.85
N GLY A 48 -41.87 24.85 27.86
CA GLY A 48 -42.90 25.39 26.98
C GLY A 48 -43.54 24.28 26.14
N THR A 49 -44.77 23.92 26.50
CA THR A 49 -45.63 22.92 25.86
C THR A 49 -46.21 23.41 24.52
N ARG A 50 -46.10 22.61 23.44
CA ARG A 50 -47.11 22.56 22.36
C ARG A 50 -46.97 21.32 21.43
N MET A 51 -48.14 20.81 21.03
CA MET A 51 -48.49 19.59 20.28
C MET A 51 -47.91 19.48 18.84
N PRO A 52 -47.94 18.30 18.17
CA PRO A 52 -47.17 18.01 16.96
C PRO A 52 -47.81 18.57 15.69
N GLY A 53 -47.05 19.36 14.94
CA GLY A 53 -47.44 19.92 13.65
C GLY A 53 -46.87 19.12 12.47
N LYS A 54 -47.78 18.58 11.66
CA LYS A 54 -47.63 18.08 10.27
C LYS A 54 -46.43 18.70 9.52
N LEU A 55 -45.44 17.87 9.18
CA LEU A 55 -44.42 18.21 8.18
C LEU A 55 -45.00 17.96 6.79
N ILE A 56 -45.33 19.05 6.11
CA ILE A 56 -45.72 19.08 4.70
C ILE A 56 -44.43 18.96 3.88
N THR A 57 -44.29 17.87 3.16
CA THR A 57 -43.30 17.70 2.08
C THR A 57 -43.62 18.65 0.95
N LYS A 58 -42.72 19.59 0.67
CA LYS A 58 -42.67 20.26 -0.63
C LYS A 58 -41.43 19.76 -1.38
N ALA A 59 -41.69 18.80 -2.24
CA ALA A 59 -40.90 18.60 -3.44
C ALA A 59 -40.90 19.89 -4.25
N VAL A 60 -39.73 20.37 -4.66
CA VAL A 60 -39.61 21.36 -5.72
C VAL A 60 -38.89 20.67 -6.87
N ALA A 61 -39.69 20.34 -7.88
CA ALA A 61 -39.24 19.88 -9.17
C ALA A 61 -38.47 21.00 -9.88
N THR A 62 -37.49 20.54 -10.66
CA THR A 62 -36.65 21.24 -11.61
C THR A 62 -37.41 22.21 -12.52
N GLN A 63 -36.86 23.43 -12.65
CA GLN A 63 -36.93 24.19 -13.88
C GLN A 63 -35.50 24.38 -14.40
N ALA A 64 -35.29 23.99 -15.64
CA ALA A 64 -34.08 24.23 -16.40
C ALA A 64 -34.03 25.70 -16.81
N GLU A 65 -32.99 26.41 -16.41
CA GLU A 65 -32.56 27.66 -17.03
C GLU A 65 -31.12 27.51 -17.51
N ASN A 66 -30.93 27.81 -18.80
CA ASN A 66 -29.66 27.74 -19.49
C ASN A 66 -28.70 28.85 -19.02
N SER A 67 -27.47 28.43 -18.70
CA SER A 67 -26.20 29.14 -18.91
C SER A 67 -26.11 30.60 -18.48
N ALA A 68 -25.61 30.82 -17.27
CA ALA A 68 -24.73 31.95 -16.96
C ALA A 68 -23.51 31.43 -16.19
N SER A 69 -22.35 31.59 -16.83
CA SER A 69 -20.99 31.35 -16.35
C SER A 69 -20.82 31.55 -14.83
N ALA A 70 -20.73 30.46 -14.07
CA ALA A 70 -20.00 30.48 -12.81
C ALA A 70 -18.55 30.84 -13.16
N ALA A 71 -18.10 32.03 -12.79
CA ALA A 71 -16.72 32.46 -13.03
C ALA A 71 -15.77 31.38 -12.50
N SER A 72 -15.04 30.71 -13.40
CA SER A 72 -14.04 29.73 -12.99
C SER A 72 -13.05 30.45 -12.10
N LYS A 73 -12.80 29.94 -10.88
CA LYS A 73 -11.75 30.45 -10.01
C LYS A 73 -10.45 30.63 -10.82
N PRO A 74 -9.65 31.67 -10.54
CA PRO A 74 -8.33 31.80 -11.15
C PRO A 74 -7.54 30.52 -10.86
N GLY A 75 -6.81 30.06 -11.87
CA GLY A 75 -6.16 28.76 -11.85
C GLY A 75 -5.26 28.62 -13.06
N HIS A 76 -4.14 27.95 -12.87
CA HIS A 76 -3.14 27.68 -13.90
C HIS A 76 -3.05 26.18 -14.19
N GLU A 77 -2.59 25.87 -15.40
CA GLU A 77 -2.41 24.48 -15.82
C GLU A 77 -1.00 24.01 -15.54
N LEU A 78 -0.89 22.79 -15.02
CA LEU A 78 0.39 22.16 -14.74
C LEU A 78 0.33 20.65 -14.78
N LEU A 79 1.50 20.05 -14.93
CA LEU A 79 1.67 18.60 -14.90
C LEU A 79 1.74 18.10 -13.45
N LEU A 80 1.40 16.83 -13.20
CA LEU A 80 1.39 16.29 -11.85
C LEU A 80 2.75 16.42 -11.14
N PHE A 81 3.87 16.23 -11.86
CA PHE A 81 5.20 16.43 -11.27
C PHE A 81 5.44 17.90 -10.87
N GLU A 82 4.88 18.85 -11.62
CA GLU A 82 4.94 20.27 -11.31
C GLU A 82 4.06 20.60 -10.10
N ALA A 83 2.93 19.92 -9.94
CA ALA A 83 2.05 20.07 -8.77
C ALA A 83 2.73 19.63 -7.48
N LEU A 84 3.43 18.49 -7.54
CA LEU A 84 4.26 17.98 -6.44
C LEU A 84 5.37 18.97 -6.11
N ARG A 85 6.06 19.49 -7.14
CA ARG A 85 7.11 20.50 -6.98
C ARG A 85 6.58 21.77 -6.32
N GLU A 86 5.48 22.31 -6.81
CA GLU A 86 4.87 23.54 -6.31
C GLU A 86 4.40 23.36 -4.85
N GLY A 87 3.75 22.23 -4.54
CA GLY A 87 3.38 21.91 -3.16
C GLY A 87 4.58 21.80 -2.23
N LEU A 88 5.68 21.18 -2.69
CA LEU A 88 6.92 21.09 -1.93
C LEU A 88 7.59 22.46 -1.75
N GLU A 89 7.71 23.24 -2.83
CA GLU A 89 8.30 24.57 -2.84
C GLU A 89 7.56 25.53 -1.90
N GLU A 90 6.23 25.53 -1.92
CA GLU A 90 5.41 26.34 -1.02
C GLU A 90 5.64 25.99 0.46
N GLU A 91 5.75 24.70 0.80
CA GLU A 91 6.04 24.31 2.18
C GLU A 91 7.50 24.59 2.58
N MET A 92 8.44 24.53 1.63
CA MET A 92 9.83 24.90 1.86
C MET A 92 10.01 26.41 2.07
N ASP A 93 9.24 27.25 1.36
CA ASP A 93 9.17 28.70 1.58
C ASP A 93 8.51 29.03 2.94
N ARG A 94 7.47 28.27 3.30
CA ARG A 94 6.71 28.46 4.55
C ARG A 94 7.50 28.05 5.80
N ASP A 95 8.22 26.94 5.75
CA ASP A 95 8.91 26.37 6.91
C ASP A 95 10.40 26.11 6.60
N PRO A 96 11.34 26.85 7.24
CA PRO A 96 12.77 26.68 7.01
C PRO A 96 13.30 25.33 7.49
N ARG A 97 12.52 24.57 8.26
CA ARG A 97 12.90 23.24 8.79
C ARG A 97 12.65 22.11 7.79
N VAL A 98 11.87 22.35 6.74
CA VAL A 98 11.63 21.34 5.70
C VAL A 98 12.96 21.07 4.99
N CYS A 99 13.26 19.87 4.55
CA CYS A 99 14.43 19.64 3.70
C CYS A 99 14.18 18.43 2.83
N VAL A 100 14.79 18.40 1.65
CA VAL A 100 14.68 17.28 0.73
C VAL A 100 16.00 16.51 0.76
N MET A 101 15.93 15.19 0.81
CA MET A 101 17.10 14.34 0.66
C MET A 101 16.76 13.07 -0.11
N GLY A 102 17.70 12.66 -0.95
CA GLY A 102 17.55 11.50 -1.81
C GLY A 102 18.61 11.49 -2.90
N GLU A 103 18.52 10.50 -3.77
CA GLU A 103 19.42 10.36 -4.91
C GLU A 103 18.99 11.30 -6.03
N ASP A 104 19.95 12.09 -6.55
CA ASP A 104 19.75 13.04 -7.66
C ASP A 104 18.67 14.11 -7.43
N VAL A 105 18.25 14.38 -6.18
CA VAL A 105 17.22 15.38 -5.86
C VAL A 105 17.72 16.82 -5.95
N GLY A 106 19.03 17.03 -5.79
CA GLY A 106 19.69 18.33 -5.74
C GLY A 106 19.92 18.89 -7.12
N HIS A 107 21.17 18.84 -7.60
CA HIS A 107 21.57 19.54 -8.83
C HIS A 107 20.91 18.96 -10.10
N TYR A 108 20.57 17.67 -10.09
CA TYR A 108 19.86 17.04 -11.21
C TYR A 108 18.35 17.37 -11.21
N GLY A 109 17.77 17.65 -10.04
CA GLY A 109 16.36 18.03 -9.89
C GLY A 109 15.37 16.85 -9.81
N GLY A 110 15.86 15.67 -9.44
CA GLY A 110 15.10 14.42 -9.30
C GLY A 110 14.91 13.73 -10.64
N SER A 111 14.85 12.39 -10.63
CA SER A 111 14.72 11.58 -11.87
C SER A 111 13.47 11.91 -12.68
N TYR A 112 12.42 12.36 -12.01
CA TYR A 112 11.15 12.79 -12.61
C TYR A 112 10.89 14.30 -12.51
N LYS A 113 11.94 15.10 -12.25
CA LYS A 113 11.91 16.57 -12.23
C LYS A 113 11.07 17.22 -11.13
N VAL A 114 10.64 16.46 -10.12
CA VAL A 114 9.82 16.96 -9.02
C VAL A 114 10.58 17.98 -8.16
N THR A 115 11.90 17.88 -8.05
CA THR A 115 12.72 18.81 -7.26
C THR A 115 13.52 19.79 -8.12
N LYS A 116 13.20 19.86 -9.43
CA LYS A 116 13.95 20.67 -10.39
C LYS A 116 13.91 22.15 -10.03
N GLY A 117 15.10 22.73 -9.83
CA GLY A 117 15.31 24.15 -9.52
C GLY A 117 15.28 24.48 -8.02
N LEU A 118 14.95 23.50 -7.16
CA LEU A 118 14.87 23.75 -5.72
C LEU A 118 16.27 23.92 -5.09
N ALA A 119 17.28 23.19 -5.56
CA ALA A 119 18.65 23.34 -5.08
C ALA A 119 19.21 24.74 -5.35
N ASP A 120 18.96 25.29 -6.55
CA ASP A 120 19.37 26.66 -6.90
C ASP A 120 18.69 27.71 -6.01
N LYS A 121 17.43 27.47 -5.62
CA LYS A 121 16.62 28.37 -4.79
C LYS A 121 16.97 28.31 -3.30
N PHE A 122 17.12 27.10 -2.74
CA PHE A 122 17.23 26.88 -1.29
C PHE A 122 18.63 26.46 -0.81
N GLY A 123 19.51 26.06 -1.72
CA GLY A 123 20.87 25.60 -1.44
C GLY A 123 20.97 24.12 -1.01
N ASP A 124 22.19 23.60 -1.10
CA ASP A 124 22.51 22.17 -0.93
C ASP A 124 22.15 21.60 0.46
N LEU A 125 22.10 22.44 1.50
CA LEU A 125 21.71 21.99 2.84
C LEU A 125 20.20 21.72 2.99
N ARG A 126 19.39 22.25 2.07
CA ARG A 126 17.94 22.07 2.08
C ARG A 126 17.42 21.18 0.96
N VAL A 127 18.23 20.94 -0.06
CA VAL A 127 17.97 19.98 -1.13
C VAL A 127 19.24 19.16 -1.34
N LEU A 128 19.38 18.10 -0.55
CA LEU A 128 20.62 17.36 -0.37
C LEU A 128 20.67 16.11 -1.24
N ASP A 129 21.61 16.09 -2.19
CA ASP A 129 21.99 14.86 -2.89
C ASP A 129 22.70 13.89 -1.95
N THR A 130 22.27 12.63 -1.96
CA THR A 130 22.82 11.58 -1.09
C THR A 130 23.57 10.51 -1.89
N PRO A 131 24.50 9.77 -1.26
CA PRO A 131 25.00 8.53 -1.83
C PRO A 131 23.86 7.55 -2.11
N ILE A 132 24.09 6.60 -3.02
CA ILE A 132 23.15 5.51 -3.35
C ILE A 132 23.12 4.51 -2.20
N ALA A 133 22.35 4.83 -1.16
CA ALA A 133 22.29 4.12 0.11
C ALA A 133 21.00 4.49 0.87
N GLU A 134 19.88 3.93 0.43
CA GLU A 134 18.52 4.24 0.89
C GLU A 134 18.37 4.10 2.40
N ASN A 135 18.94 3.05 2.98
CA ASN A 135 18.94 2.85 4.42
C ASN A 135 19.65 3.98 5.18
N SER A 136 20.74 4.50 4.63
CA SER A 136 21.58 5.50 5.29
C SER A 136 20.90 6.87 5.27
N PHE A 137 20.44 7.33 4.11
CA PHE A 137 19.77 8.63 4.04
C PHE A 137 18.40 8.63 4.73
N THR A 138 17.69 7.49 4.74
CA THR A 138 16.44 7.38 5.50
C THR A 138 16.71 7.45 7.00
N GLY A 139 17.78 6.80 7.50
CA GLY A 139 18.19 6.92 8.90
C GLY A 139 18.64 8.33 9.28
N MET A 140 19.35 9.01 8.38
CA MET A 140 19.72 10.43 8.54
C MET A 140 18.48 11.32 8.63
N ALA A 141 17.49 11.11 7.77
CA ALA A 141 16.22 11.81 7.82
C ALA A 141 15.51 11.60 9.16
N VAL A 142 15.40 10.35 9.65
CA VAL A 142 14.82 10.09 10.98
C VAL A 142 15.56 10.87 12.06
N GLY A 143 16.90 10.84 12.10
CA GLY A 143 17.67 11.61 13.07
C GLY A 143 17.47 13.11 12.95
N ALA A 144 17.35 13.64 11.74
CA ALA A 144 17.03 15.03 11.47
C ALA A 144 15.61 15.39 11.98
N ALA A 145 14.63 14.52 11.76
CA ALA A 145 13.26 14.70 12.25
C ALA A 145 13.21 14.76 13.79
N MET A 146 13.93 13.85 14.46
CA MET A 146 14.04 13.83 15.93
C MET A 146 14.65 15.11 16.51
N THR A 147 15.45 15.84 15.73
CA THR A 147 16.12 17.09 16.13
C THR A 147 15.36 18.34 15.65
N GLY A 148 14.17 18.18 15.09
CA GLY A 148 13.23 19.25 14.79
C GLY A 148 13.16 19.67 13.31
N LEU A 149 13.87 18.99 12.40
CA LEU A 149 13.69 19.18 10.96
C LEU A 149 12.46 18.42 10.45
N ARG A 150 12.04 18.68 9.21
CA ARG A 150 10.90 18.05 8.54
C ARG A 150 11.32 17.47 7.20
N PRO A 151 12.05 16.35 7.20
CA PRO A 151 12.65 15.82 5.99
C PRO A 151 11.61 15.21 5.03
N VAL A 152 11.81 15.46 3.75
CA VAL A 152 11.12 14.86 2.61
C VAL A 152 12.13 13.95 1.92
N ILE A 153 11.95 12.65 2.11
CA ILE A 153 12.79 11.60 1.55
C ILE A 153 12.25 11.24 0.18
N GLU A 154 13.07 11.37 -0.86
CA GLU A 154 12.75 10.88 -2.20
C GLU A 154 13.49 9.56 -2.46
N GLY A 155 12.72 8.48 -2.65
CA GLY A 155 13.24 7.26 -3.30
C GLY A 155 13.13 7.40 -4.81
N MET A 156 14.22 7.20 -5.54
CA MET A 156 14.24 7.25 -7.02
C MET A 156 13.16 6.35 -7.64
N ASN A 157 12.95 5.18 -7.03
CA ASN A 157 11.79 4.33 -7.22
C ASN A 157 11.40 3.78 -5.84
N MET A 158 10.10 3.71 -5.54
CA MET A 158 9.61 3.15 -4.29
C MET A 158 10.16 1.75 -4.03
N GLY A 159 10.31 0.92 -5.07
CA GLY A 159 10.90 -0.43 -4.99
C GLY A 159 12.25 -0.49 -4.27
N PHE A 160 13.08 0.55 -4.38
CA PHE A 160 14.41 0.58 -3.79
C PHE A 160 14.38 0.91 -2.29
N LEU A 161 13.31 1.53 -1.80
CA LEU A 161 13.11 1.79 -0.37
C LEU A 161 12.89 0.51 0.46
N LEU A 162 12.79 -0.67 -0.18
CA LEU A 162 12.92 -1.95 0.52
C LEU A 162 14.28 -2.09 1.22
N LEU A 163 15.34 -1.46 0.71
CA LEU A 163 16.64 -1.41 1.40
C LEU A 163 16.57 -0.58 2.69
N ALA A 164 15.65 0.38 2.77
CA ALA A 164 15.40 1.22 3.93
C ALA A 164 14.23 0.72 4.80
N PHE A 165 13.69 -0.48 4.55
CA PHE A 165 12.47 -0.96 5.20
C PHE A 165 12.54 -0.92 6.73
N ASN A 166 13.70 -1.27 7.32
CA ASN A 166 13.90 -1.20 8.76
C ASN A 166 13.78 0.23 9.31
N GLN A 167 14.34 1.22 8.61
CA GLN A 167 14.24 2.62 9.02
C GLN A 167 12.80 3.11 8.93
N ILE A 168 12.09 2.73 7.88
CA ILE A 168 10.68 3.11 7.69
C ILE A 168 9.78 2.42 8.73
N SER A 169 9.98 1.13 8.97
CA SER A 169 9.17 0.35 9.90
C SER A 169 9.41 0.75 11.34
N ASP A 170 10.62 0.52 11.82
CA ASP A 170 10.88 0.53 13.26
C ASP A 170 11.19 1.94 13.74
N ASN A 171 11.89 2.72 12.90
CA ASN A 171 12.30 4.05 13.29
C ASN A 171 11.24 5.10 12.95
N CYS A 172 10.76 5.20 11.70
CA CYS A 172 9.67 6.13 11.39
C CYS A 172 8.39 5.74 12.12
N GLY A 173 7.90 4.49 11.93
CA GLY A 173 6.60 4.07 12.43
C GLY A 173 6.51 3.96 13.95
N MET A 174 7.54 3.43 14.63
CA MET A 174 7.41 3.06 16.04
C MET A 174 8.09 4.00 17.03
N LEU A 175 9.04 4.86 16.64
CA LEU A 175 9.80 5.68 17.60
C LEU A 175 8.94 6.63 18.42
N HIS A 176 7.88 7.19 17.85
CA HIS A 176 6.97 8.04 18.61
C HIS A 176 6.36 7.27 19.79
N TYR A 177 5.95 6.02 19.54
CA TYR A 177 5.38 5.14 20.57
C TYR A 177 6.45 4.63 21.55
N THR A 178 7.57 4.10 21.07
CA THR A 178 8.60 3.48 21.92
C THR A 178 9.35 4.49 22.77
N SER A 179 9.40 5.76 22.35
CA SER A 179 9.94 6.86 23.16
C SER A 179 8.94 7.43 24.17
N GLY A 180 7.69 6.94 24.22
CA GLY A 180 6.66 7.50 25.08
C GLY A 180 6.26 8.93 24.69
N GLY A 181 6.30 9.25 23.39
CA GLY A 181 5.99 10.57 22.86
C GLY A 181 7.09 11.62 23.02
N GLN A 182 8.32 11.22 23.40
CA GLN A 182 9.45 12.15 23.51
C GLN A 182 9.97 12.63 22.15
N PHE A 183 9.81 11.81 21.11
CA PHE A 183 10.15 12.19 19.74
C PHE A 183 8.91 12.15 18.85
N THR A 184 8.70 13.19 18.05
CA THR A 184 7.86 13.12 16.84
C THR A 184 8.75 12.86 15.64
N ILE A 185 8.22 12.20 14.61
CA ILE A 185 8.95 11.89 13.38
C ILE A 185 8.21 12.50 12.18
N PRO A 186 8.23 13.85 12.02
CA PRO A 186 7.57 14.54 10.92
C PRO A 186 8.34 14.35 9.60
N THR A 187 8.19 13.18 9.00
CA THR A 187 8.91 12.79 7.78
C THR A 187 7.93 12.44 6.67
N VAL A 188 8.19 12.90 5.45
CA VAL A 188 7.49 12.45 4.25
C VAL A 188 8.40 11.50 3.48
N ILE A 189 7.91 10.31 3.16
CA ILE A 189 8.58 9.37 2.26
C ILE A 189 7.80 9.38 0.95
N ARG A 190 8.45 9.78 -0.13
CA ARG A 190 7.82 9.85 -1.45
C ARG A 190 8.69 9.20 -2.51
N GLY A 191 8.05 8.86 -3.62
CA GLY A 191 8.71 8.34 -4.79
C GLY A 191 7.72 7.74 -5.77
N PRO A 192 8.16 7.55 -7.02
CA PRO A 192 7.35 6.88 -8.01
C PRO A 192 7.30 5.37 -7.76
N GLY A 193 6.11 4.80 -7.93
CA GLY A 193 5.89 3.37 -8.02
C GLY A 193 4.93 3.00 -9.16
N GLY A 194 4.53 1.74 -9.16
CA GLY A 194 3.58 1.19 -10.13
C GLY A 194 4.23 0.73 -11.44
N VAL A 195 3.42 0.12 -12.29
CA VAL A 195 3.80 -0.43 -13.59
C VAL A 195 3.97 0.71 -14.59
N GLY A 196 5.20 0.87 -15.09
CA GLY A 196 5.56 1.89 -16.05
C GLY A 196 5.28 1.48 -17.50
N ARG A 197 6.26 1.75 -18.37
CA ARG A 197 6.29 1.28 -19.76
C ARG A 197 7.59 0.51 -19.99
N GLN A 198 7.52 -0.80 -19.83
CA GLN A 198 8.63 -1.73 -20.06
C GLN A 198 9.84 -1.46 -19.16
N LEU A 199 9.58 -1.11 -17.89
CA LEU A 199 10.65 -0.89 -16.90
C LEU A 199 11.16 -2.21 -16.31
N GLY A 200 10.49 -3.33 -16.59
CA GLY A 200 10.81 -4.65 -16.05
C GLY A 200 10.36 -4.81 -14.59
N ALA A 201 10.74 -5.93 -13.99
CA ALA A 201 10.18 -6.38 -12.71
C ALA A 201 10.56 -5.49 -11.51
N GLU A 202 11.83 -5.10 -11.42
CA GLU A 202 12.37 -4.41 -10.23
C GLU A 202 11.97 -2.93 -10.15
N HIS A 203 11.66 -2.31 -11.29
CA HIS A 203 11.21 -0.90 -11.36
C HIS A 203 9.68 -0.76 -11.41
N SER A 204 8.94 -1.87 -11.37
CA SER A 204 7.48 -1.90 -11.47
C SER A 204 6.81 -2.52 -10.24
N GLN A 205 7.51 -2.51 -9.10
CA GLN A 205 6.98 -3.02 -7.84
C GLN A 205 5.88 -2.10 -7.29
N ARG A 206 4.95 -2.71 -6.55
CA ARG A 206 3.82 -2.05 -5.88
C ARG A 206 3.97 -2.29 -4.38
N LEU A 207 4.43 -1.28 -3.65
CA LEU A 207 4.85 -1.40 -2.25
C LEU A 207 3.80 -0.96 -1.23
N GLU A 208 2.61 -0.57 -1.68
CA GLU A 208 1.54 -0.14 -0.80
C GLU A 208 1.24 -1.21 0.26
N SER A 209 1.12 -2.48 -0.15
CA SER A 209 0.85 -3.60 0.76
C SER A 209 1.97 -3.86 1.77
N TYR A 210 3.23 -3.66 1.38
CA TYR A 210 4.39 -3.86 2.26
C TYR A 210 4.32 -2.89 3.45
N PHE A 211 4.07 -1.62 3.16
CA PHE A 211 4.01 -0.57 4.17
C PHE A 211 2.69 -0.55 4.94
N GLN A 212 1.58 -1.05 4.38
CA GLN A 212 0.27 -1.04 5.05
C GLN A 212 0.29 -1.75 6.41
N SER A 213 1.14 -2.76 6.60
CA SER A 213 1.25 -3.48 7.86
C SER A 213 1.96 -2.71 8.98
N ILE A 214 2.78 -1.70 8.66
CA ILE A 214 3.64 -0.98 9.61
C ILE A 214 2.80 -0.03 10.48
N PRO A 215 2.71 -0.21 11.81
CA PRO A 215 1.99 0.73 12.68
C PRO A 215 2.66 2.12 12.73
N GLY A 216 1.86 3.16 12.98
CA GLY A 216 2.35 4.51 13.22
C GLY A 216 2.68 5.35 11.98
N ILE A 217 2.64 4.76 10.78
CA ILE A 217 2.71 5.52 9.52
C ILE A 217 1.31 5.78 8.94
N GLN A 218 1.16 6.93 8.30
CA GLN A 218 0.03 7.25 7.42
C GLN A 218 0.43 7.01 5.96
N MET A 219 -0.53 6.63 5.12
CA MET A 219 -0.26 6.32 3.71
C MET A 219 -1.31 6.95 2.81
N VAL A 220 -0.84 7.68 1.79
CA VAL A 220 -1.69 8.34 0.80
C VAL A 220 -1.18 8.09 -0.61
N ALA A 221 -2.07 7.97 -1.58
CA ALA A 221 -1.74 7.81 -2.98
C ALA A 221 -2.31 8.95 -3.84
N CYS A 222 -1.45 9.57 -4.64
CA CYS A 222 -1.83 10.66 -5.53
C CYS A 222 -2.43 10.11 -6.82
N SER A 223 -3.43 10.81 -7.37
CA SER A 223 -4.07 10.44 -8.64
C SER A 223 -4.28 11.60 -9.61
N THR A 224 -4.27 12.86 -9.15
CA THR A 224 -4.44 14.07 -9.99
C THR A 224 -3.45 15.16 -9.57
N PRO A 225 -3.08 16.10 -10.46
CA PRO A 225 -2.29 17.27 -10.05
C PRO A 225 -2.89 18.02 -8.85
N TYR A 226 -4.22 18.19 -8.83
CA TYR A 226 -4.89 18.84 -7.69
C TYR A 226 -4.60 18.12 -6.37
N ASN A 227 -4.79 16.80 -6.32
CA ASN A 227 -4.58 16.05 -5.09
C ASN A 227 -3.10 15.86 -4.75
N ALA A 228 -2.22 15.78 -5.74
CA ALA A 228 -0.79 15.66 -5.54
C ALA A 228 -0.23 16.87 -4.77
N LYS A 229 -0.56 18.10 -5.19
CA LYS A 229 -0.16 19.33 -4.47
C LYS A 229 -0.75 19.36 -3.05
N GLY A 230 -2.07 19.13 -2.93
CA GLY A 230 -2.77 19.25 -1.66
C GLY A 230 -2.35 18.20 -0.61
N LEU A 231 -2.10 16.95 -1.05
CA LEU A 231 -1.62 15.87 -0.19
C LEU A 231 -0.15 16.04 0.16
N MET A 232 0.70 16.54 -0.74
CA MET A 232 2.10 16.87 -0.43
C MET A 232 2.17 17.89 0.71
N LYS A 233 1.40 18.98 0.62
CA LYS A 233 1.33 20.00 1.67
C LYS A 233 0.82 19.41 2.99
N ALA A 234 -0.22 18.59 2.94
CA ALA A 234 -0.76 17.93 4.12
C ALA A 234 0.24 16.97 4.77
N ALA A 235 0.98 16.20 3.96
CA ALA A 235 2.00 15.26 4.42
C ALA A 235 3.15 16.01 5.12
N ILE A 236 3.66 17.08 4.51
CA ILE A 236 4.74 17.88 5.09
C ILE A 236 4.30 18.55 6.39
N ARG A 237 3.01 18.93 6.52
CA ARG A 237 2.44 19.53 7.74
C ARG A 237 2.10 18.52 8.84
N SER A 238 2.14 17.21 8.56
CA SER A 238 1.87 16.17 9.56
C SER A 238 3.02 16.01 10.55
N GLU A 239 2.71 15.79 11.83
CA GLU A 239 3.72 15.42 12.84
C GLU A 239 4.07 13.92 12.85
N ASN A 240 3.33 13.13 12.06
CA ASN A 240 3.54 11.70 11.91
C ASN A 240 4.25 11.40 10.58
N PRO A 241 4.93 10.25 10.46
CA PRO A 241 5.48 9.81 9.20
C PRO A 241 4.39 9.53 8.17
N VAL A 242 4.53 10.09 6.98
CA VAL A 242 3.59 9.93 5.86
C VAL A 242 4.31 9.32 4.66
N VAL A 243 3.78 8.22 4.12
CA VAL A 243 4.20 7.67 2.83
C VAL A 243 3.27 8.18 1.75
N LEU A 244 3.81 8.93 0.80
CA LEU A 244 3.10 9.53 -0.32
C LEU A 244 3.47 8.78 -1.61
N PHE A 245 2.55 7.95 -2.09
CA PHE A 245 2.72 7.15 -3.28
C PHE A 245 2.42 7.96 -4.54
N GLU A 246 3.39 8.02 -5.43
CA GLU A 246 3.28 8.60 -6.75
C GLU A 246 3.29 7.49 -7.80
N HIS A 247 2.77 7.78 -8.99
CA HIS A 247 2.72 6.79 -10.06
C HIS A 247 3.46 7.30 -11.29
N VAL A 248 4.43 6.51 -11.79
CA VAL A 248 5.33 6.89 -12.90
C VAL A 248 4.57 7.45 -14.11
N LEU A 249 3.50 6.77 -14.53
CA LEU A 249 2.72 7.17 -15.70
C LEU A 249 1.79 8.38 -15.49
N LEU A 250 1.60 8.84 -14.26
CA LEU A 250 0.73 9.99 -13.99
C LEU A 250 1.48 11.33 -13.96
N TYR A 251 2.82 11.34 -13.94
CA TYR A 251 3.59 12.59 -13.86
C TYR A 251 3.28 13.59 -14.97
N ASN A 252 3.03 13.11 -16.19
CA ASN A 252 2.71 13.96 -17.35
C ASN A 252 1.21 14.25 -17.50
N LEU A 253 0.40 13.87 -16.51
CA LEU A 253 -1.01 14.26 -16.49
C LEU A 253 -1.11 15.75 -16.24
N LYS A 254 -1.86 16.44 -17.09
CA LYS A 254 -2.07 17.89 -17.02
C LYS A 254 -3.46 18.20 -16.49
N GLU A 255 -3.55 19.12 -15.53
CA GLU A 255 -4.81 19.61 -14.97
C GLU A 255 -4.70 21.10 -14.67
N ARG A 256 -5.83 21.80 -14.71
CA ARG A 256 -5.94 23.18 -14.22
C ARG A 256 -6.28 23.14 -12.74
N ILE A 257 -5.38 23.62 -11.88
CA ILE A 257 -5.60 23.68 -10.43
C ILE A 257 -5.85 25.13 -9.98
N PRO A 258 -6.46 25.35 -8.80
CA PRO A 258 -6.69 26.69 -8.27
C PRO A 258 -5.38 27.42 -7.92
N ASP A 259 -5.35 28.73 -8.10
CA ASP A 259 -4.22 29.59 -7.67
C ASP A 259 -4.23 29.87 -6.15
N GLU A 260 -5.34 29.60 -5.47
CA GLU A 260 -5.49 29.81 -4.03
C GLU A 260 -4.72 28.75 -3.22
N GLU A 261 -4.35 29.10 -1.98
CA GLU A 261 -3.76 28.11 -1.07
C GLU A 261 -4.83 27.07 -0.67
N TYR A 262 -4.48 25.79 -0.80
CA TYR A 262 -5.30 24.70 -0.31
C TYR A 262 -4.44 23.57 0.25
N VAL A 263 -5.04 22.80 1.16
CA VAL A 263 -4.47 21.60 1.77
C VAL A 263 -5.58 20.56 1.81
N LEU A 264 -5.26 19.31 1.53
CA LEU A 264 -6.22 18.21 1.60
C LEU A 264 -6.10 17.46 2.91
N SER A 265 -7.17 16.76 3.29
CA SER A 265 -7.09 15.79 4.38
C SER A 265 -6.34 14.54 3.92
N LEU A 266 -5.42 14.05 4.75
CA LEU A 266 -4.71 12.78 4.51
C LEU A 266 -5.64 11.57 4.67
N GLU A 267 -6.79 11.72 5.32
CA GLU A 267 -7.66 10.62 5.75
C GLU A 267 -9.03 10.62 5.06
N GLU A 268 -9.17 11.37 3.96
CA GLU A 268 -10.44 11.56 3.27
C GLU A 268 -10.40 10.98 1.85
N ALA A 269 -11.44 10.23 1.49
CA ALA A 269 -11.64 9.77 0.12
C ALA A 269 -12.25 10.87 -0.77
N GLU A 270 -12.05 10.78 -2.07
CA GLU A 270 -12.61 11.69 -3.06
C GLU A 270 -13.78 11.03 -3.79
N MET A 271 -14.96 11.68 -3.78
CA MET A 271 -16.07 11.31 -4.63
C MET A 271 -15.80 11.77 -6.07
N VAL A 272 -15.39 10.85 -6.94
CA VAL A 272 -15.01 11.16 -8.33
C VAL A 272 -16.24 11.24 -9.23
N ARG A 273 -17.22 10.35 -9.01
CA ARG A 273 -18.49 10.31 -9.75
C ARG A 273 -19.59 9.80 -8.82
N PRO A 274 -20.68 10.55 -8.59
CA PRO A 274 -21.83 10.03 -7.87
C PRO A 274 -22.54 8.96 -8.70
N GLY A 275 -23.12 7.97 -8.04
CA GLY A 275 -24.00 6.98 -8.68
C GLY A 275 -24.86 6.23 -7.66
N GLU A 276 -25.72 5.32 -8.14
CA GLU A 276 -26.68 4.60 -7.30
C GLU A 276 -26.55 3.06 -7.38
N ASP A 277 -25.96 2.52 -8.44
CA ASP A 277 -26.01 1.08 -8.70
C ASP A 277 -24.90 0.29 -8.00
N VAL A 278 -23.65 0.72 -8.16
CA VAL A 278 -22.48 0.00 -7.65
C VAL A 278 -21.41 0.98 -7.19
N THR A 279 -20.81 0.72 -6.02
CA THR A 279 -19.64 1.45 -5.55
C THR A 279 -18.37 0.84 -6.14
N ILE A 280 -17.60 1.63 -6.87
CA ILE A 280 -16.28 1.27 -7.38
C ILE A 280 -15.22 2.05 -6.60
N LEU A 281 -14.46 1.34 -5.77
CA LEU A 281 -13.35 1.90 -5.00
C LEU A 281 -12.04 1.72 -5.77
N THR A 282 -11.25 2.78 -5.86
CA THR A 282 -9.97 2.75 -6.57
C THR A 282 -8.99 3.76 -5.99
N TYR A 283 -7.75 3.77 -6.46
CA TYR A 283 -6.77 4.80 -6.12
C TYR A 283 -5.71 4.92 -7.23
N SER A 284 -4.95 6.02 -7.18
CA SER A 284 -3.82 6.26 -8.08
C SER A 284 -4.23 6.09 -9.55
N ARG A 285 -3.43 5.41 -10.38
CA ARG A 285 -3.67 5.24 -11.81
C ARG A 285 -4.96 4.48 -12.13
N MET A 286 -5.40 3.56 -11.27
CA MET A 286 -6.61 2.77 -11.53
C MET A 286 -7.87 3.63 -11.59
N ARG A 287 -7.85 4.85 -11.02
CA ARG A 287 -8.87 5.89 -11.25
C ARG A 287 -9.20 6.07 -12.73
N TYR A 288 -8.20 6.17 -13.59
CA TYR A 288 -8.41 6.42 -15.02
C TYR A 288 -8.98 5.20 -15.73
N HIS A 289 -8.56 4.00 -15.35
CA HIS A 289 -9.11 2.76 -15.90
C HIS A 289 -10.58 2.58 -15.49
N VAL A 290 -10.91 2.88 -14.24
CA VAL A 290 -12.29 2.90 -13.74
C VAL A 290 -13.13 3.94 -14.46
N MET A 291 -12.64 5.16 -14.66
CA MET A 291 -13.40 6.19 -15.38
C MET A 291 -13.63 5.85 -16.85
N GLN A 292 -12.72 5.10 -17.49
CA GLN A 292 -12.96 4.54 -18.83
C GLN A 292 -14.03 3.44 -18.81
N ALA A 293 -13.99 2.55 -17.82
CA ALA A 293 -15.01 1.52 -17.63
C ALA A 293 -16.39 2.13 -17.32
N ALA A 294 -16.44 3.18 -16.50
CA ALA A 294 -17.66 3.88 -16.10
C ALA A 294 -18.41 4.43 -17.33
N LYS A 295 -17.71 4.98 -18.33
CA LYS A 295 -18.34 5.42 -19.60
C LYS A 295 -19.07 4.26 -20.30
N THR A 296 -18.44 3.08 -20.32
CA THR A 296 -19.04 1.88 -20.93
C THR A 296 -20.21 1.35 -20.12
N LEU A 297 -20.11 1.37 -18.78
CA LEU A 297 -21.18 0.95 -17.87
C LEU A 297 -22.43 1.82 -17.99
N VAL A 298 -22.26 3.15 -18.06
CA VAL A 298 -23.36 4.09 -18.30
C VAL A 298 -24.06 3.82 -19.62
N ASN A 299 -23.30 3.56 -20.70
CA ASN A 299 -23.89 3.19 -22.00
C ASN A 299 -24.66 1.86 -21.97
N LYS A 300 -24.33 0.98 -21.01
CA LYS A 300 -25.03 -0.29 -20.79
C LYS A 300 -26.20 -0.18 -19.80
N GLY A 301 -26.45 1.01 -19.26
CA GLY A 301 -27.57 1.27 -18.34
C GLY A 301 -27.25 1.08 -16.85
N TYR A 302 -25.97 0.99 -16.47
CA TYR A 302 -25.54 1.00 -15.06
C TYR A 302 -25.08 2.39 -14.62
N ASP A 303 -25.31 2.74 -13.37
CA ASP A 303 -24.91 4.01 -12.75
C ASP A 303 -23.84 3.83 -11.65
N PRO A 304 -22.55 3.65 -12.02
CA PRO A 304 -21.49 3.34 -11.07
C PRO A 304 -21.02 4.56 -10.25
N GLU A 305 -21.15 4.51 -8.94
CA GLU A 305 -20.48 5.45 -8.04
C GLU A 305 -18.97 5.16 -8.00
N VAL A 306 -18.13 6.17 -8.24
CA VAL A 306 -16.67 6.01 -8.26
C VAL A 306 -16.05 6.84 -7.15
N ILE A 307 -15.28 6.17 -6.28
CA ILE A 307 -14.55 6.79 -5.17
C ILE A 307 -13.07 6.49 -5.33
N ASP A 308 -12.25 7.55 -5.32
CA ASP A 308 -10.81 7.43 -5.14
C ASP A 308 -10.52 7.47 -3.64
N ILE A 309 -10.05 6.36 -3.08
CA ILE A 309 -9.89 6.25 -1.63
C ILE A 309 -8.81 7.18 -1.08
N ARG A 310 -7.82 7.59 -1.90
CA ARG A 310 -6.63 8.41 -1.57
C ARG A 310 -5.83 7.94 -0.35
N SER A 311 -6.44 7.92 0.83
CA SER A 311 -5.91 7.36 2.07
C SER A 311 -5.93 5.83 2.05
N LEU A 312 -4.74 5.24 2.04
CA LEU A 312 -4.56 3.78 2.12
C LEU A 312 -4.41 3.31 3.58
N LYS A 313 -4.08 4.24 4.47
CA LYS A 313 -3.95 4.01 5.91
C LYS A 313 -4.01 5.34 6.69
N PRO A 314 -5.05 5.58 7.50
CA PRO A 314 -6.26 4.78 7.70
C PRO A 314 -7.27 4.91 6.54
N PHE A 315 -8.14 3.93 6.33
CA PHE A 315 -9.22 4.07 5.34
C PHE A 315 -10.31 5.04 5.81
N ASP A 316 -10.85 5.83 4.88
CA ASP A 316 -12.05 6.64 5.11
C ASP A 316 -13.32 5.76 5.11
N LEU A 317 -13.54 5.05 6.20
CA LEU A 317 -14.72 4.19 6.36
C LEU A 317 -16.04 4.97 6.41
N TYR A 318 -16.01 6.29 6.67
CA TYR A 318 -17.22 7.10 6.68
C TYR A 318 -17.75 7.28 5.26
N THR A 319 -16.92 7.77 4.34
CA THR A 319 -17.30 7.95 2.94
C THR A 319 -17.61 6.62 2.26
N ILE A 320 -16.77 5.62 2.48
CA ILE A 320 -16.97 4.27 1.95
C ILE A 320 -18.28 3.67 2.48
N GLY A 321 -18.51 3.73 3.78
CA GLY A 321 -19.73 3.19 4.40
C GLY A 321 -21.01 3.85 3.89
N ASN A 322 -21.01 5.16 3.66
CA ASN A 322 -22.16 5.86 3.09
C ASN A 322 -22.45 5.43 1.65
N SER A 323 -21.41 5.18 0.85
CA SER A 323 -21.55 4.66 -0.50
C SER A 323 -22.08 3.22 -0.52
N VAL A 324 -21.52 2.34 0.32
CA VAL A 324 -21.94 0.95 0.45
C VAL A 324 -23.41 0.84 0.87
N LYS A 325 -23.86 1.67 1.82
CA LYS A 325 -25.27 1.71 2.25
C LYS A 325 -26.24 2.15 1.17
N LYS A 326 -25.75 2.85 0.14
CA LYS A 326 -26.56 3.36 -0.96
C LYS A 326 -26.62 2.37 -2.12
N THR A 327 -25.49 1.79 -2.50
CA THR A 327 -25.38 0.96 -3.72
C THR A 327 -25.51 -0.54 -3.44
N HIS A 328 -25.27 -0.96 -2.19
CA HIS A 328 -25.30 -2.34 -1.72
C HIS A 328 -24.31 -3.30 -2.41
N ARG A 329 -23.44 -2.79 -3.29
CA ARG A 329 -22.54 -3.58 -4.16
C ARG A 329 -21.20 -2.88 -4.27
N VAL A 330 -20.11 -3.64 -4.14
CA VAL A 330 -18.76 -3.08 -4.13
C VAL A 330 -17.84 -3.80 -5.09
N VAL A 331 -17.15 -3.03 -5.93
CA VAL A 331 -16.00 -3.47 -6.72
C VAL A 331 -14.78 -2.66 -6.28
N ILE A 332 -13.69 -3.32 -5.94
CA ILE A 332 -12.40 -2.69 -5.63
C ILE A 332 -11.48 -2.89 -6.84
N VAL A 333 -10.85 -1.83 -7.32
CA VAL A 333 -9.91 -1.86 -8.45
C VAL A 333 -8.58 -1.25 -8.04
N GLU A 334 -7.55 -2.10 -7.98
CA GLU A 334 -6.19 -1.73 -7.58
C GLU A 334 -5.13 -2.25 -8.56
N GLU A 335 -3.98 -1.58 -8.60
CA GLU A 335 -2.81 -2.06 -9.35
C GLU A 335 -1.90 -2.98 -8.51
N CYS A 336 -2.12 -3.03 -7.19
CA CYS A 336 -1.35 -3.87 -6.27
C CYS A 336 -1.49 -5.37 -6.62
N MET A 337 -0.62 -6.19 -6.02
CA MET A 337 -0.73 -7.65 -6.12
C MET A 337 -2.06 -8.12 -5.51
N ARG A 338 -2.70 -9.11 -6.13
CA ARG A 338 -3.93 -9.71 -5.58
C ARG A 338 -3.70 -10.31 -4.19
N THR A 339 -2.61 -11.03 -4.00
CA THR A 339 -2.28 -11.66 -2.71
C THR A 339 -1.67 -10.61 -1.78
N GLY A 340 -2.33 -10.35 -0.65
CA GLY A 340 -1.85 -9.37 0.34
C GLY A 340 -1.98 -7.91 -0.09
N GLY A 341 -2.68 -7.62 -1.19
CA GLY A 341 -2.92 -6.25 -1.66
C GLY A 341 -3.81 -5.43 -0.73
N ILE A 342 -3.86 -4.12 -0.99
CA ILE A 342 -4.71 -3.17 -0.25
C ILE A 342 -6.18 -3.57 -0.33
N GLY A 343 -6.60 -4.07 -1.49
CA GLY A 343 -7.97 -4.53 -1.72
C GLY A 343 -8.39 -5.67 -0.80
N ALA A 344 -7.48 -6.53 -0.34
CA ALA A 344 -7.79 -7.56 0.64
C ALA A 344 -8.11 -6.97 2.02
N SER A 345 -7.26 -6.07 2.51
CA SER A 345 -7.47 -5.34 3.78
C SER A 345 -8.75 -4.50 3.73
N LEU A 346 -9.01 -3.86 2.59
CA LEU A 346 -10.20 -3.04 2.38
C LEU A 346 -11.48 -3.89 2.33
N THR A 347 -11.44 -5.04 1.65
CA THR A 347 -12.54 -6.02 1.64
C THR A 347 -12.87 -6.48 3.06
N ALA A 348 -11.85 -6.79 3.88
CA ALA A 348 -12.05 -7.18 5.27
C ALA A 348 -12.69 -6.04 6.09
N ALA A 349 -12.15 -4.82 5.98
CA ALA A 349 -12.68 -3.66 6.70
C ALA A 349 -14.16 -3.37 6.33
N ILE A 350 -14.53 -3.49 5.06
CA ILE A 350 -15.92 -3.29 4.63
C ILE A 350 -16.82 -4.41 5.17
N ASN A 351 -16.40 -5.67 5.12
CA ASN A 351 -17.19 -6.78 5.67
C ASN A 351 -17.36 -6.65 7.19
N GLU A 352 -16.34 -6.26 7.93
CA GLU A 352 -16.42 -6.10 9.39
C GLU A 352 -17.39 -4.99 9.82
N ASN A 353 -17.49 -3.91 9.02
CA ASN A 353 -18.26 -2.72 9.40
C ASN A 353 -19.62 -2.60 8.70
N PHE A 354 -19.79 -3.19 7.51
CA PHE A 354 -20.91 -2.91 6.61
C PHE A 354 -21.50 -4.15 5.91
N ASN A 355 -21.15 -5.37 6.33
CA ASN A 355 -21.64 -6.60 5.67
C ASN A 355 -23.18 -6.67 5.56
N ASP A 356 -23.93 -6.17 6.54
CA ASP A 356 -25.40 -6.19 6.53
C ASP A 356 -26.02 -5.36 5.40
N TYR A 357 -25.25 -4.48 4.78
CA TYR A 357 -25.71 -3.66 3.65
C TYR A 357 -25.34 -4.26 2.28
N LEU A 358 -24.58 -5.35 2.23
CA LEU A 358 -24.11 -5.94 0.97
C LEU A 358 -25.12 -6.95 0.42
N ASP A 359 -25.58 -6.71 -0.80
CA ASP A 359 -26.44 -7.64 -1.56
C ASP A 359 -25.63 -8.74 -2.28
N ALA A 360 -24.32 -8.52 -2.43
CA ALA A 360 -23.42 -9.39 -3.19
C ALA A 360 -22.02 -9.38 -2.56
N PRO A 361 -21.22 -10.45 -2.76
CA PRO A 361 -19.83 -10.46 -2.31
C PRO A 361 -19.03 -9.36 -2.98
N ILE A 362 -18.13 -8.73 -2.22
CA ILE A 362 -17.20 -7.72 -2.72
C ILE A 362 -16.29 -8.35 -3.78
N VAL A 363 -16.18 -7.72 -4.95
CA VAL A 363 -15.28 -8.15 -6.02
C VAL A 363 -14.02 -7.31 -5.99
N CYS A 364 -12.87 -7.94 -5.79
CA CYS A 364 -11.56 -7.28 -5.86
C CYS A 364 -10.83 -7.65 -7.17
N LEU A 365 -10.61 -6.63 -8.00
CA LEU A 365 -9.80 -6.67 -9.21
C LEU A 365 -8.43 -6.07 -8.91
N SER A 366 -7.43 -6.93 -8.91
CA SER A 366 -6.03 -6.57 -8.64
C SER A 366 -5.15 -7.09 -9.77
N SER A 367 -3.95 -6.57 -9.89
CA SER A 367 -2.96 -7.06 -10.86
C SER A 367 -2.60 -8.53 -10.61
N GLN A 368 -2.16 -9.21 -11.67
CA GLN A 368 -1.73 -10.61 -11.61
C GLN A 368 -0.55 -10.79 -10.62
N ASP A 369 -0.54 -11.92 -9.93
CA ASP A 369 0.48 -12.26 -8.93
C ASP A 369 1.73 -12.85 -9.60
N VAL A 370 2.38 -12.01 -10.41
CA VAL A 370 3.59 -12.33 -11.17
C VAL A 370 4.55 -11.13 -11.19
N PRO A 371 5.86 -11.36 -11.35
CA PRO A 371 6.79 -10.29 -11.67
C PRO A 371 6.40 -9.61 -12.98
N THR A 372 6.44 -8.27 -13.01
CA THR A 372 6.08 -7.49 -14.19
C THR A 372 7.06 -7.79 -15.35
N PRO A 373 6.60 -8.33 -16.47
CA PRO A 373 7.46 -8.68 -17.61
C PRO A 373 7.84 -7.43 -18.42
N TYR A 374 8.97 -7.48 -19.12
CA TYR A 374 9.44 -6.38 -19.98
C TYR A 374 8.66 -6.26 -21.31
N ALA A 375 8.16 -7.38 -21.84
CA ALA A 375 7.42 -7.38 -23.10
C ALA A 375 6.10 -6.64 -22.91
N GLY A 376 5.88 -5.54 -23.65
CA GLY A 376 4.76 -4.63 -23.42
C GLY A 376 3.39 -5.31 -23.47
N THR A 377 3.19 -6.30 -24.35
CA THR A 377 1.94 -7.07 -24.40
C THR A 377 1.70 -7.89 -23.14
N LEU A 378 2.75 -8.48 -22.57
CA LEU A 378 2.64 -9.22 -21.31
C LEU A 378 2.50 -8.29 -20.12
N GLU A 379 3.17 -7.13 -20.13
CA GLU A 379 3.07 -6.09 -19.10
C GLU A 379 1.63 -5.59 -18.99
N GLU A 380 1.00 -5.28 -20.12
CA GLU A 380 -0.41 -4.86 -20.18
C GLU A 380 -1.36 -5.91 -19.60
N TRP A 381 -1.09 -7.20 -19.79
CA TRP A 381 -1.89 -8.30 -19.25
C TRP A 381 -1.74 -8.50 -17.74
N THR A 382 -0.69 -7.95 -17.13
CA THR A 382 -0.53 -8.02 -15.68
C THR A 382 -1.42 -7.04 -14.93
N VAL A 383 -1.80 -5.93 -15.56
CA VAL A 383 -2.59 -4.85 -14.96
C VAL A 383 -4.07 -4.98 -15.34
N VAL A 384 -4.97 -4.59 -14.43
CA VAL A 384 -6.41 -4.60 -14.68
C VAL A 384 -6.79 -3.63 -15.80
N GLN A 385 -7.51 -4.13 -16.80
CA GLN A 385 -7.99 -3.36 -17.95
C GLN A 385 -9.47 -2.97 -17.83
N PRO A 386 -9.91 -1.84 -18.41
CA PRO A 386 -11.29 -1.37 -18.32
C PRO A 386 -12.37 -2.42 -18.70
N PRO A 387 -12.19 -3.27 -19.73
CA PRO A 387 -13.17 -4.32 -20.05
C PRO A 387 -13.38 -5.34 -18.93
N GLN A 388 -12.34 -5.62 -18.13
CA GLN A 388 -12.44 -6.55 -16.99
C GLN A 388 -13.29 -5.94 -15.86
N ILE A 389 -13.21 -4.61 -15.66
CA ILE A 389 -14.04 -3.88 -14.70
C ILE A 389 -15.51 -3.94 -15.13
N VAL A 390 -15.78 -3.68 -16.42
CA VAL A 390 -17.15 -3.78 -16.97
C VAL A 390 -17.71 -5.20 -16.78
N ALA A 391 -16.92 -6.22 -17.13
CA ALA A 391 -17.33 -7.61 -17.00
C ALA A 391 -17.62 -8.00 -15.54
N ALA A 392 -16.81 -7.52 -14.59
CA ALA A 392 -17.00 -7.77 -13.17
C ALA A 392 -18.33 -7.19 -12.66
N VAL A 393 -18.66 -5.95 -13.04
CA VAL A 393 -19.95 -5.33 -12.68
C VAL A 393 -21.11 -6.12 -13.30
N GLU A 394 -21.03 -6.47 -14.59
CA GLU A 394 -22.09 -7.27 -15.24
C GLU A 394 -22.28 -8.64 -14.58
N GLN A 395 -21.19 -9.31 -14.18
CA GLN A 395 -21.25 -10.59 -13.46
C GLN A 395 -21.90 -10.44 -12.09
N LEU A 396 -21.59 -9.35 -11.38
CA LEU A 396 -22.14 -9.07 -10.06
C LEU A 396 -23.67 -8.91 -10.10
N TYR A 397 -24.21 -8.33 -11.18
CA TYR A 397 -25.66 -8.27 -11.41
C TYR A 397 -26.25 -9.58 -11.93
N ARG A 398 -25.52 -10.35 -12.75
CA ARG A 398 -26.01 -11.65 -13.27
C ARG A 398 -26.13 -12.74 -12.21
N ALA A 399 -25.17 -12.84 -11.29
CA ALA A 399 -25.17 -13.85 -10.23
C ALA A 399 -26.44 -13.75 -9.34
N MET A 400 -27.00 -12.55 -9.21
CA MET A 400 -28.27 -12.32 -8.51
C MET A 400 -29.47 -12.89 -9.28
N TYR A 401 -29.49 -12.77 -10.61
CA TYR A 401 -30.58 -13.30 -11.43
C TYR A 401 -30.63 -14.83 -11.41
N GLU A 402 -29.49 -15.52 -11.39
CA GLU A 402 -29.48 -16.98 -11.23
C GLU A 402 -30.01 -17.42 -9.86
N PHE A 403 -29.65 -16.72 -8.78
CA PHE A 403 -30.16 -17.02 -7.44
C PHE A 403 -31.68 -16.78 -7.31
N LEU A 404 -32.20 -15.69 -7.88
CA LEU A 404 -33.65 -15.38 -7.90
C LEU A 404 -34.46 -16.33 -8.81
N CYS A 405 -33.87 -16.81 -9.91
CA CYS A 405 -34.51 -17.79 -10.79
C CYS A 405 -34.59 -19.18 -10.15
N ASP A 406 -33.57 -19.57 -9.37
CA ASP A 406 -33.59 -20.84 -8.65
C ASP A 406 -34.63 -20.85 -7.52
N ASP A 407 -34.81 -19.75 -6.78
CA ASP A 407 -35.83 -19.68 -5.73
C ASP A 407 -37.27 -19.66 -6.27
N SER A 408 -37.52 -19.01 -7.41
CA SER A 408 -38.82 -19.06 -8.08
C SER A 408 -39.11 -20.44 -8.69
N CYS A 409 -38.08 -21.16 -9.18
CA CYS A 409 -38.18 -22.57 -9.56
C CYS A 409 -38.40 -23.51 -8.36
N PHE A 410 -37.78 -23.23 -7.21
CA PHE A 410 -37.92 -24.05 -6.00
C PHE A 410 -39.32 -23.91 -5.38
N PHE A 411 -39.89 -22.69 -5.39
CA PHE A 411 -41.26 -22.43 -4.95
C PHE A 411 -42.31 -23.04 -5.89
N MET A 412 -42.14 -22.91 -7.22
CA MET A 412 -43.01 -23.56 -8.21
C MET A 412 -42.94 -25.09 -8.15
N ARG A 413 -41.76 -25.68 -7.94
CA ARG A 413 -41.60 -27.14 -7.78
C ARG A 413 -42.23 -27.67 -6.49
N LYS A 414 -42.21 -26.91 -5.39
CA LYS A 414 -42.94 -27.27 -4.16
C LYS A 414 -44.46 -27.10 -4.30
N CYS A 415 -44.94 -26.06 -4.96
CA CYS A 415 -46.38 -25.87 -5.19
C CYS A 415 -46.97 -26.93 -6.15
N PHE A 416 -46.24 -27.34 -7.19
CA PHE A 416 -46.66 -28.46 -8.06
C PHE A 416 -46.51 -29.84 -7.41
N GLY A 417 -45.52 -30.01 -6.52
CA GLY A 417 -45.33 -31.25 -5.74
C GLY A 417 -46.46 -31.50 -4.73
N VAL A 418 -46.99 -30.43 -4.10
CA VAL A 418 -48.09 -30.53 -3.14
C VAL A 418 -49.45 -30.73 -3.83
N MET A 419 -49.68 -30.16 -5.02
CA MET A 419 -50.90 -30.45 -5.81
C MET A 419 -50.96 -31.88 -6.36
N ARG A 420 -49.82 -32.51 -6.66
CA ARG A 420 -49.80 -33.92 -7.11
C ARG A 420 -50.01 -34.93 -5.98
N LEU A 421 -49.68 -34.59 -4.73
CA LEU A 421 -49.90 -35.48 -3.58
C LEU A 421 -51.36 -35.52 -3.11
N LEU A 422 -52.14 -34.45 -3.34
CA LEU A 422 -53.53 -34.37 -2.89
C LEU A 422 -54.54 -35.04 -3.85
N SER A 423 -54.15 -35.37 -5.08
CA SER A 423 -55.01 -36.12 -6.02
C SER A 423 -54.78 -37.64 -5.98
N ALA A 424 -53.71 -38.12 -5.34
CA ALA A 424 -53.32 -39.54 -5.36
C ALA A 424 -53.69 -40.33 -4.09
N THR A 425 -54.25 -39.69 -3.06
CA THR A 425 -54.60 -40.34 -1.77
C THR A 425 -56.09 -40.56 -1.54
N ALA A 426 -56.94 -40.42 -2.56
CA ALA A 426 -58.39 -40.69 -2.47
C ALA A 426 -58.83 -42.01 -3.14
N CYS A 427 -57.91 -42.81 -3.70
CA CYS A 427 -58.26 -44.02 -4.44
C CYS A 427 -57.29 -45.19 -4.17
N SER A 428 -57.17 -45.64 -2.91
CA SER A 428 -56.76 -47.02 -2.60
C SER A 428 -56.89 -47.30 -1.09
N GLN A 429 -58.11 -47.42 -0.61
CA GLN A 429 -58.39 -48.18 0.61
C GLN A 429 -59.56 -49.12 0.33
N ARG A 430 -59.26 -50.35 -0.08
CA ARG A 430 -60.09 -51.53 0.22
C ARG A 430 -59.34 -52.82 -0.10
N LYS A 431 -59.08 -53.60 0.97
CA LYS A 431 -58.78 -55.06 1.01
C LYS A 431 -57.37 -55.43 0.52
N ASN A 432 -56.54 -56.24 1.18
CA ASN A 432 -56.77 -57.37 2.07
C ASN A 432 -55.58 -57.60 3.03
N ARG A 433 -55.86 -58.27 4.15
CA ARG A 433 -54.93 -58.82 5.17
C ARG A 433 -54.14 -60.02 4.61
N LEU A 434 -52.89 -60.21 5.04
CA LEU A 434 -52.33 -61.42 5.69
C LEU A 434 -50.79 -61.27 5.91
N ALA A 435 -50.27 -61.94 6.95
CA ALA A 435 -49.05 -61.60 7.73
C ALA A 435 -47.70 -62.15 7.21
N PRO A 436 -46.53 -61.61 7.68
CA PRO A 436 -45.20 -62.19 7.47
C PRO A 436 -44.63 -62.99 8.69
N PRO A 437 -43.70 -63.95 8.49
CA PRO A 437 -43.01 -64.72 9.55
C PRO A 437 -41.70 -64.06 10.05
N PRO A 438 -41.06 -64.56 11.15
CA PRO A 438 -40.34 -63.72 12.11
C PRO A 438 -38.82 -63.59 11.93
N LEU A 439 -38.29 -62.61 12.67
CA LEU A 439 -36.90 -62.12 12.77
C LEU A 439 -35.95 -63.04 13.56
N THR A 440 -34.67 -63.02 13.20
CA THR A 440 -33.54 -63.31 14.10
C THR A 440 -32.46 -62.20 14.02
N PRO A 441 -31.69 -61.94 15.10
CA PRO A 441 -30.99 -60.66 15.30
C PRO A 441 -29.46 -60.75 15.11
N ILE A 442 -28.83 -59.65 14.69
CA ILE A 442 -27.37 -59.46 14.77
C ILE A 442 -27.09 -58.13 15.52
N PRO A 443 -26.15 -58.10 16.48
CA PRO A 443 -26.10 -57.08 17.52
C PRO A 443 -25.20 -55.87 17.22
N VAL A 444 -25.53 -54.76 17.88
CA VAL A 444 -24.80 -53.49 17.97
C VAL A 444 -23.67 -53.58 18.98
N LYS A 445 -22.48 -53.02 18.67
CA LYS A 445 -21.59 -52.42 19.68
C LYS A 445 -20.93 -51.13 19.17
N THR A 446 -21.05 -50.13 20.02
CA THR A 446 -20.52 -48.76 20.02
C THR A 446 -19.02 -48.65 20.28
N THR A 447 -18.34 -47.62 19.73
CA THR A 447 -17.34 -46.81 20.46
C THR A 447 -17.02 -45.49 19.72
N GLY A 448 -16.70 -44.46 20.51
CA GLY A 448 -16.60 -43.06 20.08
C GLY A 448 -15.19 -42.50 19.86
N ARG A 449 -15.20 -41.18 19.62
CA ARG A 449 -14.13 -40.23 19.27
C ARG A 449 -12.81 -40.37 20.06
N ASN A 450 -11.67 -40.19 19.38
CA ASN A 450 -10.73 -39.11 19.75
C ASN A 450 -9.66 -38.75 18.69
N ARG A 451 -9.22 -37.49 18.81
CA ARG A 451 -8.31 -36.67 18.00
C ARG A 451 -6.92 -37.29 17.71
N ARG A 452 -6.35 -37.02 16.53
CA ARG A 452 -4.92 -37.26 16.23
C ARG A 452 -4.13 -35.93 16.21
N ARG A 453 -3.05 -35.90 16.99
CA ARG A 453 -1.97 -34.89 16.97
C ARG A 453 -0.91 -35.29 15.92
N TRP A 454 -0.27 -34.28 15.34
CA TRP A 454 0.98 -34.39 14.56
C TRP A 454 2.20 -34.49 15.48
N PRO A 455 3.27 -35.22 15.14
CA PRO A 455 4.50 -35.21 15.91
C PRO A 455 5.54 -34.22 15.37
N THR A 456 6.14 -33.51 16.33
CA THR A 456 7.35 -32.68 16.27
C THR A 456 8.63 -33.49 16.04
N ILE A 457 9.61 -32.90 15.36
CA ILE A 457 10.98 -33.39 15.21
C ILE A 457 11.91 -32.51 16.06
N ASN A 458 12.83 -33.12 16.82
CA ASN A 458 14.04 -32.49 17.37
C ASN A 458 15.20 -33.53 17.31
N PRO A 459 16.47 -33.13 17.42
CA PRO A 459 17.58 -33.66 16.63
C PRO A 459 18.55 -34.50 17.46
N GLU A 460 19.67 -34.90 16.84
CA GLU A 460 20.86 -35.57 17.40
C GLU A 460 20.81 -37.10 17.52
N HIS A 461 21.50 -37.79 16.61
CA HIS A 461 22.74 -38.54 16.92
C HIS A 461 23.25 -39.35 15.71
N GLN A 462 24.56 -39.19 15.46
CA GLN A 462 25.55 -40.21 15.02
C GLN A 462 25.25 -41.00 13.72
N GLY A 463 26.10 -41.02 12.69
CA GLY A 463 27.54 -41.20 12.73
C GLY A 463 27.93 -42.55 12.08
N LYS A 464 28.39 -42.50 10.82
CA LYS A 464 29.26 -43.47 10.10
C LYS A 464 28.77 -44.92 9.89
N ARG A 465 28.73 -45.30 8.60
CA ARG A 465 29.12 -46.59 7.92
C ARG A 465 28.13 -46.81 6.75
N GLY A 466 28.50 -47.16 5.52
CA GLY A 466 29.78 -47.49 4.91
C GLY A 466 29.60 -47.59 3.38
N LEU A 467 30.70 -47.47 2.66
CA LEU A 467 30.82 -47.62 1.21
C LEU A 467 30.56 -49.08 0.77
N ARG A 468 29.76 -49.29 -0.29
CA ARG A 468 30.10 -50.23 -1.37
C ARG A 468 29.24 -50.02 -2.63
N GLU A 469 29.92 -50.14 -3.76
CA GLU A 469 29.52 -49.88 -5.14
C GLU A 469 28.41 -50.80 -5.66
N GLN A 470 27.50 -50.26 -6.49
CA GLN A 470 26.93 -50.96 -7.66
C GLN A 470 26.70 -49.95 -8.81
N ASN A 471 27.14 -50.35 -10.01
CA ASN A 471 27.23 -49.55 -11.24
C ASN A 471 25.85 -49.31 -11.92
N PRO A 472 25.73 -48.32 -12.83
CA PRO A 472 24.47 -47.75 -13.29
C PRO A 472 23.99 -48.32 -14.63
N THR A 473 22.68 -48.47 -14.79
CA THR A 473 22.02 -48.53 -16.11
C THR A 473 20.59 -47.98 -16.03
N ASN A 474 20.23 -47.16 -17.02
CA ASN A 474 18.91 -46.60 -17.37
C ASN A 474 18.73 -45.10 -17.09
N LEU A 475 19.30 -44.28 -17.98
CA LEU A 475 18.79 -42.95 -18.33
C LEU A 475 18.46 -42.92 -19.83
N PRO A 476 17.31 -42.33 -20.24
CA PRO A 476 16.92 -42.24 -21.66
C PRO A 476 17.78 -41.23 -22.45
N PRO A 477 17.90 -41.39 -23.78
CA PRO A 477 18.90 -40.71 -24.60
C PRO A 477 18.61 -39.22 -24.82
N ARG A 478 19.67 -38.40 -24.78
CA ARG A 478 19.67 -37.00 -25.21
C ARG A 478 19.63 -36.89 -26.75
N PRO A 479 18.98 -35.86 -27.31
CA PRO A 479 18.95 -35.63 -28.75
C PRO A 479 20.33 -35.20 -29.30
N PRO A 480 20.62 -35.46 -30.59
CA PRO A 480 21.94 -35.30 -31.17
C PRO A 480 22.35 -33.84 -31.38
N ASP A 481 23.63 -33.59 -31.07
CA ASP A 481 24.39 -32.35 -31.20
C ASP A 481 24.45 -31.88 -32.67
N THR A 482 23.64 -30.87 -33.01
CA THR A 482 23.73 -30.19 -34.30
C THR A 482 24.90 -29.21 -34.27
N ARG A 483 25.96 -29.60 -35.00
CA ARG A 483 27.11 -28.79 -35.42
C ARG A 483 26.76 -27.31 -35.57
N ARG A 484 27.42 -26.47 -34.75
CA ARG A 484 27.44 -25.00 -34.92
C ARG A 484 27.90 -24.64 -36.34
N PRO A 485 27.14 -23.83 -37.10
CA PRO A 485 27.67 -23.24 -38.31
C PRO A 485 28.72 -22.17 -37.95
N ARG A 486 29.87 -22.24 -38.62
CA ARG A 486 30.97 -21.26 -38.52
C ARG A 486 30.42 -19.86 -38.81
N ARG A 487 30.71 -18.90 -37.91
CA ARG A 487 30.45 -17.46 -38.16
C ARG A 487 31.19 -17.03 -39.43
N PRO A 488 30.52 -16.36 -40.39
CA PRO A 488 31.24 -15.65 -41.45
C PRO A 488 31.98 -14.44 -40.86
N PRO A 489 33.13 -14.04 -41.41
CA PRO A 489 33.89 -12.89 -40.92
C PRO A 489 33.08 -11.61 -41.11
N ARG A 490 33.13 -10.70 -40.12
CA ARG A 490 32.50 -9.38 -40.19
C ARG A 490 33.12 -8.59 -41.36
N PRO A 491 32.33 -7.93 -42.21
CA PRO A 491 32.87 -6.97 -43.17
C PRO A 491 33.35 -5.72 -42.42
N HIS A 492 34.57 -5.30 -42.76
CA HIS A 492 35.12 -4.01 -42.35
C HIS A 492 34.21 -2.89 -42.90
N PHE A 493 33.57 -2.14 -42.01
CA PHE A 493 32.96 -0.87 -42.38
C PHE A 493 34.07 0.16 -42.58
N THR A 494 34.31 0.49 -43.84
CA THR A 494 35.03 1.69 -44.27
C THR A 494 34.14 2.90 -43.98
N ALA A 495 34.61 3.80 -43.12
CA ALA A 495 33.96 5.08 -42.87
C ALA A 495 34.08 5.99 -44.10
N ALA A 496 32.96 6.57 -44.54
CA ALA A 496 32.92 7.64 -45.53
C ALA A 496 33.49 8.95 -44.95
N PRO A 497 34.10 9.83 -45.77
CA PRO A 497 34.80 11.02 -45.29
C PRO A 497 33.81 12.14 -44.95
N SER A 498 34.03 12.79 -43.80
CA SER A 498 33.38 14.07 -43.45
C SER A 498 34.35 15.23 -43.75
N PRO A 499 33.87 16.38 -44.25
CA PRO A 499 34.73 17.46 -44.74
C PRO A 499 35.35 18.29 -43.61
N ARG A 500 36.57 18.75 -43.87
CA ARG A 500 37.39 19.63 -43.03
C ARG A 500 36.73 21.00 -42.82
N HIS A 501 36.75 21.48 -41.57
CA HIS A 501 37.05 22.87 -41.25
C HIS A 501 37.80 22.94 -39.92
N GLU A 502 38.53 24.04 -39.76
CA GLU A 502 39.84 24.20 -39.14
C GLU A 502 39.77 24.93 -37.79
N LYS A 503 40.80 24.73 -36.95
CA LYS A 503 41.30 25.51 -35.77
C LYS A 503 41.31 24.70 -34.47
N THR A 504 42.40 23.98 -34.15
CA THR A 504 43.60 24.40 -33.37
C THR A 504 43.31 24.78 -31.92
N GLU A 505 43.60 23.85 -30.99
CA GLU A 505 44.19 24.08 -29.66
C GLU A 505 44.67 22.73 -29.09
N ASP A 506 45.98 22.60 -28.84
CA ASP A 506 46.65 21.38 -28.36
C ASP A 506 46.56 21.24 -26.82
N PRO A 507 46.40 20.02 -26.26
CA PRO A 507 46.55 19.79 -24.82
C PRO A 507 48.04 19.65 -24.41
N PRO A 508 48.42 20.04 -23.17
CA PRO A 508 49.82 20.09 -22.78
C PRO A 508 50.42 18.69 -22.54
N LYS A 509 51.66 18.52 -23.03
CA LYS A 509 52.53 17.35 -22.81
C LYS A 509 52.96 17.27 -21.34
N ILE A 510 52.79 16.09 -20.74
CA ILE A 510 53.38 15.73 -19.45
C ILE A 510 54.85 15.38 -19.70
N ASP A 511 55.73 16.14 -19.06
CA ASP A 511 57.18 16.02 -19.17
C ASP A 511 57.70 14.87 -18.30
N ALA A 512 58.43 13.96 -18.93
CA ALA A 512 59.05 12.81 -18.28
C ALA A 512 60.45 13.21 -17.79
N ASN A 513 60.53 13.89 -16.64
CA ASN A 513 61.75 13.95 -15.82
C ASN A 513 61.48 14.65 -14.47
N SER A 514 61.20 13.85 -13.43
CA SER A 514 61.55 14.19 -12.04
C SER A 514 61.66 12.91 -11.20
N ARG A 515 62.67 12.10 -11.53
CA ARG A 515 63.30 11.22 -10.55
C ARG A 515 64.17 12.12 -9.68
N ASP A 516 63.79 12.27 -8.41
CA ASP A 516 64.61 12.61 -7.24
C ASP A 516 63.76 13.40 -6.23
N ARG A 517 63.05 12.67 -5.36
CA ARG A 517 62.65 13.16 -4.03
C ARG A 517 62.87 12.03 -3.01
N PRO A 518 63.48 12.30 -1.84
CA PRO A 518 63.77 11.29 -0.84
C PRO A 518 62.47 10.78 -0.18
N LEU A 519 62.40 9.46 0.03
CA LEU A 519 61.34 8.77 0.75
C LEU A 519 61.40 9.12 2.25
N GLU A 520 60.30 9.60 2.82
CA GLU A 520 60.12 9.70 4.27
C GLU A 520 59.96 8.30 4.90
N PRO A 521 60.40 8.07 6.15
CA PRO A 521 60.39 6.76 6.77
C PRO A 521 58.97 6.31 7.15
N GLU A 522 58.63 5.05 6.89
CA GLU A 522 57.37 4.44 7.31
C GLU A 522 57.22 4.43 8.85
N PRO A 523 56.04 4.78 9.40
CA PRO A 523 55.78 4.64 10.82
C PRO A 523 55.45 3.18 11.17
N THR A 524 56.09 2.74 12.25
CA THR A 524 56.00 1.41 12.85
C THR A 524 54.56 1.00 13.24
N THR A 525 54.28 -0.28 13.05
CA THR A 525 53.03 -0.98 13.35
C THR A 525 52.70 -0.96 14.85
N ASP A 526 51.73 -0.14 15.28
CA ASP A 526 50.85 -0.45 16.43
C ASP A 526 49.65 0.52 16.58
N GLU A 527 48.86 0.75 15.52
CA GLU A 527 47.59 1.48 15.67
C GLU A 527 46.43 0.76 14.93
N THR A 528 45.43 0.32 15.69
CA THR A 528 44.23 -0.34 15.16
C THR A 528 43.33 0.65 14.38
N PRO A 529 42.60 0.22 13.34
CA PRO A 529 41.81 1.08 12.45
C PRO A 529 40.85 2.07 13.13
N GLY A 530 40.37 1.74 14.34
CA GLY A 530 39.47 2.60 15.11
C GLY A 530 40.10 3.90 15.64
N SER A 531 41.41 3.95 15.88
CA SER A 531 42.06 5.16 16.44
C SER A 531 42.22 6.27 15.40
N ARG A 532 42.34 5.91 14.11
CA ARG A 532 42.43 6.87 12.99
C ARG A 532 41.09 7.56 12.72
N LEU A 533 39.98 6.85 12.88
CA LEU A 533 38.64 7.40 12.69
C LEU A 533 38.30 8.43 13.78
N TRP A 534 38.73 8.20 15.02
CA TRP A 534 38.50 9.12 16.15
C TRP A 534 39.32 10.42 16.06
N LYS A 535 40.56 10.36 15.55
CA LYS A 535 41.39 11.56 15.31
C LYS A 535 40.92 12.39 14.11
N ALA A 536 40.26 11.77 13.12
CA ALA A 536 39.68 12.49 11.99
C ALA A 536 38.37 13.20 12.36
N LEU A 537 37.55 12.60 13.23
CA LEU A 537 36.28 13.18 13.69
C LEU A 537 36.41 14.23 14.79
N SER A 538 37.59 14.38 15.41
CA SER A 538 37.85 15.42 16.43
C SER A 538 38.45 16.71 15.87
N ARG A 539 38.61 16.80 14.54
CA ARG A 539 39.06 17.99 13.81
C ARG A 539 37.97 18.61 12.92
N ILE A 540 36.76 18.03 12.95
CA ILE A 540 35.50 18.60 12.47
C ILE A 540 34.74 19.01 13.72
#